data_AF-A0A4Q3C7E5-F1
#
_entry.id   AF-A0A4Q3C7E5-F1
#
_cell.length_a   1.000
_cell.length_b   1.000
_cell.length_c   1.000
_cell.angle_alpha   90.00
_cell.angle_beta   90.00
_cell.angle_gamma   90.00
#
_symmetry.space_group_name_H-M   'P 1'
#
loop_
_entity.id
_entity.type
_entity.pdbx_description
1 polymer ?
#
loop_
_entity_poly.entity_id
_entity_poly.type
_entity_poly.pdbx_seq_one_letter_code
_entity_poly.pdbx_strand_id
1 'polypeptide(L)' 'MSSPKLEELARRFTSLELSREAWTHEAHLLVGLWHVSRYGQELALERMREGIRKLNLSNGVANTPTGGYHETIT' A
#
# COMPACT_ATOMS: atom_id res chain seq x y z
N MET A 1 -12.83 -12.11 -10.41
CA MET A 1 -12.81 -10.68 -10.74
C MET A 1 -12.89 -9.90 -9.43
N SER A 2 -12.00 -8.94 -9.20
CA SER A 2 -12.04 -8.10 -7.99
C SER A 2 -13.19 -7.10 -8.10
N SER A 3 -13.76 -6.68 -6.96
CA SER A 3 -14.85 -5.68 -6.92
C SER A 3 -14.37 -4.32 -7.45
N PRO A 4 -15.21 -3.52 -8.14
CA PRO A 4 -14.84 -2.18 -8.61
C PRO A 4 -14.26 -1.26 -7.52
N LYS A 5 -14.73 -1.41 -6.27
CA LYS A 5 -14.20 -0.67 -5.13
C LYS A 5 -12.75 -1.04 -4.81
N LEU A 6 -12.42 -2.32 -4.95
CA LEU A 6 -11.07 -2.82 -4.70
C LEU A 6 -10.10 -2.40 -5.83
N GLU A 7 -10.58 -2.41 -7.08
CA GLU A 7 -9.81 -1.87 -8.21
C GLU A 7 -9.48 -0.39 -8.01
N GLU A 8 -10.47 0.41 -7.60
CA GLU A 8 -10.26 1.84 -7.34
C GLU A 8 -9.31 2.07 -6.15
N LEU A 9 -9.45 1.30 -5.08
CA LEU A 9 -8.53 1.36 -3.94
C LEU A 9 -7.09 1.07 -4.37
N ALA A 10 -6.88 0.00 -5.13
CA ALA A 10 -5.56 -0.36 -5.66
C ALA A 10 -5.02 0.70 -6.62
N ARG A 11 -5.86 1.27 -7.50
CA ARG A 11 -5.48 2.36 -8.41
C ARG A 11 -4.97 3.56 -7.60
N ARG A 12 -5.76 4.03 -6.63
CA ARG A 12 -5.39 5.18 -5.78
C ARG A 12 -4.12 4.93 -4.96
N PHE A 13 -3.89 3.69 -4.51
CA PHE A 13 -2.61 3.32 -3.89
C PHE A 13 -1.46 3.47 -4.88
N THR A 14 -1.57 2.86 -6.06
CA THR A 14 -0.49 2.86 -7.07
C THR A 14 -0.20 4.25 -7.65
N SER A 15 -1.19 5.15 -7.69
CA SER A 15 -1.03 6.53 -8.14
C SER A 15 -0.71 7.52 -7.02
N LEU A 16 -0.53 7.04 -5.78
CA LEU A 16 -0.22 7.87 -4.60
C LEU A 16 -1.32 8.91 -4.26
N GLU A 17 -2.57 8.58 -4.53
CA GLU A 17 -3.77 9.41 -4.28
C GLU A 17 -4.50 9.04 -2.97
N LEU A 18 -3.97 8.09 -2.19
CA LEU A 18 -4.50 7.77 -0.87
C LEU A 18 -3.92 8.71 0.17
N SER A 19 -4.80 9.42 0.88
CA SER A 19 -4.41 10.21 2.04
C SER A 19 -3.96 9.29 3.18
N ARG A 20 -3.23 9.85 4.14
CA ARG A 20 -2.81 9.14 5.34
C ARG A 20 -3.98 8.55 6.13
N GLU A 21 -5.09 9.27 6.24
CA GLU A 21 -6.29 8.83 6.96
C GLU A 21 -7.00 7.68 6.23
N ALA A 22 -6.93 7.67 4.89
CA ALA A 22 -7.49 6.61 4.07
C ALA A 22 -6.60 5.36 4.02
N TRP A 23 -5.31 5.47 4.36
CA TRP A 23 -4.36 4.36 4.43
C TRP A 23 -4.46 3.61 5.78
N THR A 24 -5.60 2.96 5.99
CA THR A 24 -5.86 2.13 7.18
C THR A 24 -5.26 0.73 7.05
N HIS A 25 -5.21 -0.03 8.16
CA HIS A 25 -4.76 -1.42 8.12
C HIS A 25 -5.65 -2.30 7.22
N GLU A 26 -6.97 -2.06 7.20
CA GLU A 26 -7.89 -2.73 6.27
C GLU A 26 -7.55 -2.40 4.81
N ALA A 27 -7.30 -1.13 4.49
CA ALA A 27 -6.88 -0.72 3.15
C ALA A 27 -5.56 -1.38 2.75
N HIS A 28 -4.60 -1.48 3.66
CA HIS A 28 -3.36 -2.22 3.46
C HIS A 28 -3.65 -3.68 3.08
N LEU A 29 -4.39 -4.43 3.89
CA LEU A 29 -4.67 -5.85 3.63
C LEU A 29 -5.38 -6.06 2.29
N LEU A 30 -6.35 -5.22 1.95
CA LEU A 30 -7.08 -5.29 0.69
C LEU A 30 -6.16 -5.05 -0.51
N VAL A 31 -5.32 -4.02 -0.47
CA VAL A 31 -4.35 -3.74 -1.54
C VAL A 31 -3.28 -4.84 -1.63
N GLY A 32 -2.83 -5.39 -0.50
CA GLY A 32 -1.91 -6.53 -0.46
C GLY A 32 -2.51 -7.77 -1.13
N LEU A 33 -3.75 -8.12 -0.78
CA LEU A 33 -4.48 -9.23 -1.42
C LEU A 33 -4.67 -9.01 -2.92
N TRP A 34 -5.01 -7.78 -3.32
CA TRP A 34 -5.13 -7.41 -4.73
C TRP A 34 -3.80 -7.61 -5.47
N HIS A 35 -2.65 -7.23 -4.89
CA HIS A 35 -1.34 -7.46 -5.48
C HIS A 35 -1.01 -8.95 -5.59
N VAL A 36 -1.22 -9.73 -4.52
CA VAL A 36 -0.96 -11.19 -4.52
C VAL A 36 -1.77 -11.88 -5.63
N SER A 37 -3.04 -11.50 -5.80
CA SER A 37 -3.91 -12.07 -6.83
C SER A 37 -3.45 -11.80 -8.27
N ARG A 38 -2.60 -10.80 -8.49
CA ARG A 38 -2.16 -10.33 -9.82
C ARG A 38 -0.73 -10.68 -10.15
N TYR A 39 0.13 -10.61 -9.15
CA TYR A 39 1.58 -10.67 -9.32
C TYR A 39 2.20 -11.88 -8.62
N GLY A 40 1.42 -12.66 -7.85
CA GLY A 40 1.95 -13.68 -6.97
C GLY A 40 2.59 -13.09 -5.71
N GLN A 41 2.91 -13.95 -4.74
CA GLN A 41 3.32 -13.53 -3.39
C GLN A 41 4.62 -12.71 -3.38
N GLU A 42 5.67 -13.19 -4.06
CA GLU A 42 7.00 -12.56 -4.02
C GLU A 42 6.99 -11.15 -4.61
N LEU A 43 6.48 -11.02 -5.83
CA LEU A 43 6.40 -9.73 -6.51
C LEU A 43 5.38 -8.78 -5.85
N ALA A 44 4.31 -9.31 -5.23
CA ALA A 44 3.40 -8.50 -4.43
C ALA A 44 4.11 -7.88 -3.23
N LEU A 45 4.95 -8.64 -2.52
CA LEU A 45 5.68 -8.14 -1.36
C LEU A 45 6.63 -6.99 -1.74
N GLU A 46 7.37 -7.14 -2.84
CA GLU A 46 8.26 -6.09 -3.35
C GLU A 46 7.49 -4.81 -3.72
N ARG A 47 6.40 -4.97 -4.48
CA ARG A 47 5.54 -3.86 -4.91
C ARG A 47 4.88 -3.14 -3.75
N MET A 48 4.42 -3.88 -2.74
CA MET A 48 3.82 -3.31 -1.54
C MET A 48 4.83 -2.48 -0.75
N ARG A 49 6.04 -3.01 -0.54
CA ARG A 49 7.14 -2.29 0.14
C ARG A 49 7.49 -0.98 -0.56
N GLU A 50 7.67 -1.03 -1.88
CA GLU A 50 7.97 0.16 -2.66
C GLU A 50 6.80 1.16 -2.65
N GLY A 51 5.57 0.68 -2.86
CA GLY A 51 4.36 1.49 -2.88
C GLY A 51 4.11 2.22 -1.56
N ILE A 52 4.24 1.53 -0.43
CA ILE A 52 4.06 2.13 0.90
C ILE A 52 5.10 3.22 1.16
N ARG A 53 6.37 3.00 0.81
CA ARG A 53 7.42 4.02 0.97
C ARG A 53 7.11 5.27 0.16
N LYS A 54 6.67 5.11 -1.09
CA LYS A 54 6.26 6.23 -1.96
C LYS A 54 5.02 6.94 -1.43
N LEU A 55 4.03 6.18 -0.94
CA LEU A 55 2.80 6.73 -0.39
C LEU A 55 3.07 7.55 0.88
N ASN A 56 3.94 7.05 1.77
CA ASN A 56 4.38 7.80 2.95
C ASN A 56 5.00 9.14 2.56
N LEU A 57 5.94 9.13 1.60
CA LEU A 57 6.58 10.36 1.11
C LEU A 57 5.55 11.34 0.50
N SER A 58 4.61 10.84 -0.29
CA SER A 58 3.55 11.68 -0.87
C SER A 58 2.63 12.30 0.18
N ASN A 59 2.46 11.63 1.33
CA ASN A 59 1.69 12.13 2.46
C ASN A 59 2.55 12.96 3.45
N GLY A 60 3.78 13.31 3.09
CA GLY A 60 4.68 14.09 3.95
C GLY A 60 5.18 13.32 5.19
N VAL A 61 5.01 12.00 5.22
CA VAL A 61 5.54 11.13 6.28
C VAL A 61 6.98 10.76 5.92
N ALA A 62 7.94 11.31 6.65
CA ALA A 62 9.34 10.93 6.51
C ALA A 62 9.51 9.44 6.87
N ASN A 63 10.15 8.67 5.99
CA ASN A 63 10.57 7.31 6.30
C ASN A 63 11.86 7.39 7.13
N THR A 64 11.73 7.52 8.45
CA THR A 64 12.87 7.54 9.37
C THR A 64 13.06 6.16 10.02
N PRO A 65 14.26 5.85 10.56
CA PRO A 65 14.50 4.57 11.25
C PRO A 65 13.59 4.32 12.46
N THR A 66 12.97 5.37 13.01
CA THR A 66 12.12 5.33 14.21
C THR A 66 10.69 5.84 13.97
N GLY A 67 10.33 6.14 12.71
CA GLY A 67 9.04 6.73 12.35
C GLY A 67 8.69 6.47 10.89
N GLY A 68 7.44 6.06 10.65
CA GLY A 68 6.98 5.64 9.32
C GLY A 68 6.90 4.12 9.19
N TYR A 69 7.37 3.57 8.08
CA TYR A 69 7.28 2.15 7.74
C TYR A 69 8.18 1.28 8.63
N HIS A 70 7.58 0.40 9.42
CA HIS A 70 8.30 -0.66 10.14
C HIS A 70 7.98 -1.99 9.45
N GLU A 71 9.03 -2.71 9.03
CA GLU A 71 8.89 -4.03 8.37
C GLU A 71 8.09 -5.06 9.19
N THR A 72 7.94 -4.83 10.50
CA THR A 72 7.30 -5.73 11.45
C THR A 72 5.91 -5.31 11.91
N ILE A 73 5.47 -4.07 11.60
CA ILE A 73 4.16 -3.54 12.06
C ILE A 73 3.18 -3.35 10.88
N THR A 74 3.67 -3.35 9.65
CA THR A 74 2.84 -3.09 8.47
C THR A 74 2.06 -4.33 8.04
#